data_AF-D2S7E0-F1
#
_entry.id   AF-D2S7E0-F1
#
_cell.length_a   1.000
_cell.length_b   1.000
_cell.length_c   1.000
_cell.angle_alpha   90.00
_cell.angle_beta   90.00
_cell.angle_gamma   90.00
#
_symmetry.space_group_name_H-M   'P 1'
#
loop_
_entity.id
_entity.type
_entity.pdbx_description
1 polymer ?
#
loop_
_entity_poly.entity_id
_entity_poly.type
_entity_poly.pdbx_seq_one_letter_code
_entity_poly.pdbx_strand_id
1 'polypeptide(L)'
;MIDVELPPGPAAGALARGFAACLASVTEVPVTDLPRPGEDLAQALGAWRGWLAERGSGLVPIADPVRFQWAGWWIAVVEQEAGAEVAVLAFGTPPGVVLSPQAPALLGRATADLRIREAHAVASLDPVLRRRQAGADLRGTVEGLAVAPAAEAPMQLLEVDLGCGAGALLPALLAEPAFTVRRRQLRRQLRRRPWVLRPRSPAARWRRPAPRRRRPRRAARWPGGSARCGA
;
A
#
# COMPACT_ATOMS: atom_id res chain seq x y z
N MET A 1 9.87 -16.20 -5.93
CA MET A 1 9.51 -16.61 -7.30
C MET A 1 8.45 -15.62 -7.76
N ILE A 2 8.73 -14.83 -8.80
CA ILE A 2 7.74 -13.88 -9.34
C ILE A 2 6.67 -14.71 -10.02
N ASP A 3 5.43 -14.62 -9.53
CA ASP A 3 4.30 -15.30 -10.13
C ASP A 3 3.74 -14.39 -11.22
N VAL A 4 4.04 -14.73 -12.47
CA VAL A 4 3.81 -13.87 -13.64
C VAL A 4 2.40 -14.07 -14.21
N GLU A 5 1.76 -15.19 -13.88
CA GLU A 5 0.50 -15.61 -14.49
C GLU A 5 -0.71 -15.13 -13.69
N LEU A 6 -1.79 -14.81 -14.42
CA LEU A 6 -3.07 -14.49 -13.82
C LEU A 6 -3.66 -15.77 -13.18
N PRO A 7 -4.00 -15.76 -11.88
CA PRO A 7 -4.64 -16.91 -11.26
C PRO A 7 -5.98 -17.23 -11.95
N PRO A 8 -6.31 -18.53 -12.13
CA PRO A 8 -7.54 -18.94 -12.80
C PRO A 8 -8.78 -18.46 -12.03
N GLY A 9 -9.85 -18.13 -12.76
CA GLY A 9 -11.12 -17.72 -12.16
C GLY A 9 -12.06 -16.98 -13.12
N PRO A 10 -13.26 -16.59 -12.64
CA PRO A 10 -14.28 -15.90 -13.45
C PRO A 10 -13.82 -14.50 -13.90
N ALA A 11 -14.32 -14.02 -15.04
CA ALA A 11 -13.94 -12.72 -15.60
C ALA A 11 -14.25 -11.54 -14.65
N ALA A 12 -15.35 -11.63 -13.88
CA ALA A 12 -15.79 -10.58 -12.95
C ALA A 12 -14.75 -10.23 -11.87
N GLY A 13 -13.91 -11.18 -11.45
CA GLY A 13 -12.81 -10.96 -10.50
C GLY A 13 -11.43 -10.84 -11.12
N ALA A 14 -11.31 -10.67 -12.45
CA ALA A 14 -10.01 -10.68 -13.13
C ALA A 14 -9.07 -9.56 -12.64
N LEU A 15 -9.61 -8.37 -12.39
CA LEU A 15 -8.84 -7.24 -11.86
C LEU A 15 -8.31 -7.52 -10.45
N ALA A 16 -9.15 -8.01 -9.55
CA ALA A 16 -8.74 -8.38 -8.20
C ALA A 16 -7.65 -9.48 -8.23
N ARG A 17 -7.78 -10.47 -9.11
CA ARG A 17 -6.74 -11.52 -9.27
C ARG A 17 -5.44 -10.98 -9.87
N GLY A 18 -5.52 -10.06 -10.84
CA GLY A 18 -4.34 -9.39 -11.40
C GLY A 18 -3.60 -8.56 -10.34
N PHE A 19 -4.37 -7.85 -9.51
CA PHE A 19 -3.81 -7.11 -8.37
C PHE A 19 -3.16 -8.07 -7.36
N ALA A 20 -3.82 -9.18 -7.04
CA ALA A 20 -3.28 -10.20 -6.15
C ALA A 20 -1.95 -10.78 -6.67
N ALA A 21 -1.83 -11.05 -7.98
CA ALA A 21 -0.58 -11.51 -8.59
C ALA A 21 0.53 -10.45 -8.51
N CYS A 22 0.20 -9.17 -8.72
CA CYS A 22 1.15 -8.07 -8.52
C CYS A 22 1.60 -7.97 -7.05
N LEU A 23 0.66 -8.08 -6.10
CA LEU A 23 0.94 -8.03 -4.67
C LEU A 23 1.78 -9.22 -4.20
N ALA A 24 1.46 -10.43 -4.67
CA ALA A 24 2.21 -11.65 -4.43
C ALA A 24 3.66 -11.49 -4.89
N SER A 25 3.85 -10.94 -6.09
CA SER A 25 5.18 -10.68 -6.65
C SER A 25 5.99 -9.68 -5.83
N VAL A 26 5.39 -8.58 -5.36
CA VAL A 26 6.09 -7.56 -4.55
C VAL A 26 6.41 -8.04 -3.16
N THR A 27 5.53 -8.85 -2.57
CA THR A 27 5.70 -9.37 -1.21
C THR A 27 6.50 -10.66 -1.15
N GLU A 28 6.82 -11.24 -2.32
CA GLU A 28 7.45 -12.55 -2.48
C GLU A 28 6.69 -13.68 -1.75
N VAL A 29 5.37 -13.52 -1.63
CA VAL A 29 4.46 -14.50 -1.02
C VAL A 29 3.64 -15.16 -2.13
N PRO A 30 3.44 -16.50 -2.10
CA PRO A 30 2.57 -17.17 -3.06
C PRO A 30 1.17 -16.54 -3.10
N VAL A 31 0.58 -16.42 -4.29
CA VAL A 31 -0.77 -15.84 -4.45
C VAL A 31 -1.84 -16.65 -3.70
N THR A 32 -1.58 -17.93 -3.43
CA THR A 32 -2.43 -18.81 -2.61
C THR A 32 -2.51 -18.41 -1.15
N ASP A 33 -1.49 -17.70 -0.65
CA ASP A 33 -1.35 -17.34 0.77
C ASP A 33 -1.85 -15.91 1.04
N LEU A 34 -2.20 -15.17 -0.02
CA LEU A 34 -2.91 -13.91 0.10
C LEU A 34 -4.36 -14.18 0.54
N PRO A 35 -4.94 -13.30 1.38
CA PRO A 35 -6.38 -13.30 1.60
C PRO A 35 -7.09 -13.26 0.25
N ARG A 36 -8.12 -14.09 0.10
CA ARG A 36 -9.01 -14.13 -1.08
C ARG A 36 -10.35 -13.46 -0.76
N PRO A 37 -10.40 -12.13 -0.71
CA PRO A 37 -11.65 -11.38 -0.68
C PRO A 37 -12.43 -11.65 -1.98
N GLY A 38 -13.72 -11.29 -2.00
CA GLY A 38 -14.59 -11.50 -3.16
C GLY A 38 -14.10 -10.85 -4.46
N GLU A 39 -14.93 -10.89 -5.50
CA GLU A 39 -14.56 -10.40 -6.84
C GLU A 39 -14.33 -8.89 -6.91
N ASP A 40 -14.82 -8.12 -5.92
CA ASP A 40 -14.66 -6.67 -5.84
C ASP A 40 -13.28 -6.24 -5.34
N LEU A 41 -12.60 -5.40 -6.13
CA LEU A 41 -11.30 -4.86 -5.80
C LEU A 41 -11.34 -3.98 -4.54
N ALA A 42 -12.39 -3.20 -4.31
CA ALA A 42 -12.45 -2.30 -3.16
C ALA A 42 -12.50 -3.10 -1.83
N GLN A 43 -13.35 -4.12 -1.77
CA GLN A 43 -13.35 -5.09 -0.69
C GLN A 43 -11.98 -5.78 -0.56
N ALA A 44 -11.34 -6.09 -1.70
CA ALA A 44 -10.08 -6.79 -1.70
C ALA A 44 -8.92 -6.00 -1.11
N LEU A 45 -8.81 -4.73 -1.49
CA LEU A 45 -7.85 -3.78 -0.94
C LEU A 45 -8.00 -3.64 0.58
N GLY A 46 -9.23 -3.70 1.11
CA GLY A 46 -9.49 -3.70 2.55
C GLY A 46 -8.85 -4.88 3.26
N ALA A 47 -9.06 -6.10 2.75
CA ALA A 47 -8.47 -7.32 3.30
C ALA A 47 -6.94 -7.32 3.23
N TRP A 48 -6.36 -6.91 2.10
CA TRP A 48 -4.91 -6.87 1.94
C TRP A 48 -4.24 -5.79 2.77
N ARG A 49 -4.89 -4.64 3.01
CA ARG A 49 -4.37 -3.62 3.94
C ARG A 49 -4.22 -4.18 5.36
N GLY A 50 -5.21 -4.92 5.84
CA GLY A 50 -5.13 -5.60 7.14
C GLY A 50 -4.00 -6.63 7.21
N TRP A 51 -3.95 -7.52 6.20
CA TRP A 51 -2.93 -8.56 6.12
C TRP A 51 -1.49 -8.01 5.99
N LEU A 52 -1.30 -6.92 5.23
CA LEU A 52 -0.01 -6.24 5.14
C LEU A 52 0.38 -5.58 6.46
N ALA A 53 -0.58 -4.98 7.16
CA ALA A 53 -0.32 -4.29 8.43
C ALA A 53 0.21 -5.25 9.50
N GLU A 54 -0.32 -6.47 9.56
CA GLU A 54 0.19 -7.56 10.42
C GLU A 54 1.65 -7.93 10.10
N ARG A 55 2.06 -7.71 8.85
CA ARG A 55 3.40 -7.98 8.33
C ARG A 55 4.30 -6.74 8.29
N GLY A 56 3.88 -5.64 8.91
CA GLY A 56 4.65 -4.40 8.98
C GLY A 56 4.77 -3.66 7.66
N SER A 57 3.85 -3.87 6.72
CA SER A 57 3.76 -3.15 5.45
C SER A 57 2.38 -2.52 5.26
N GLY A 58 2.23 -1.63 4.30
CA GLY A 58 0.96 -0.98 3.97
C GLY A 58 0.79 -0.73 2.49
N LEU A 59 -0.47 -0.74 2.03
CA LEU A 59 -0.88 -0.27 0.71
C LEU A 59 -1.28 1.20 0.82
N VAL A 60 -0.44 2.08 0.31
CA VAL A 60 -0.62 3.54 0.38
C VAL A 60 -1.13 4.04 -0.97
N PRO A 61 -2.32 4.68 -1.04
CA PRO A 61 -2.82 5.23 -2.29
C PRO A 61 -1.90 6.36 -2.80
N ILE A 62 -1.70 6.41 -4.11
CA ILE A 62 -0.90 7.42 -4.79
C ILE A 62 -1.86 8.43 -5.42
N ALA A 63 -1.73 9.70 -5.03
CA ALA A 63 -2.65 10.76 -5.47
C ALA A 63 -2.47 11.17 -6.94
N ASP A 64 -1.22 11.19 -7.44
CA ASP A 64 -0.90 11.54 -8.83
C ASP A 64 0.08 10.50 -9.40
N PRO A 65 -0.42 9.39 -9.98
CA PRO A 65 0.42 8.29 -10.43
C PRO A 65 1.35 8.66 -11.60
N VAL A 66 0.95 9.61 -12.45
CA VAL A 66 1.70 10.02 -13.65
C VAL A 66 2.96 10.80 -13.24
N ARG A 67 2.89 11.59 -12.16
CA ARG A 67 4.02 12.38 -11.66
C ARG A 67 4.79 11.70 -10.54
N PHE A 68 4.30 10.56 -10.06
CA PHE A 68 4.88 9.84 -8.94
C PHE A 68 6.22 9.19 -9.30
N GLN A 69 7.25 9.52 -8.54
CA GLN A 69 8.59 8.95 -8.69
C GLN A 69 9.02 8.37 -7.34
N TRP A 70 9.18 7.05 -7.27
CA TRP A 70 9.59 6.32 -6.08
C TRP A 70 10.55 5.20 -6.49
N ALA A 71 11.68 5.09 -5.78
CA ALA A 71 12.66 4.00 -5.92
C ALA A 71 12.18 2.61 -5.41
N GLY A 72 10.94 2.20 -5.71
CA GLY A 72 10.26 1.10 -5.03
C GLY A 72 9.01 0.65 -5.77
N TRP A 73 8.42 -0.44 -5.29
CA TRP A 73 7.33 -1.12 -5.96
C TRP A 73 6.00 -0.44 -5.74
N TRP A 74 5.23 -0.28 -6.81
CA TRP A 74 3.86 0.20 -6.73
C TRP A 74 3.00 -0.45 -7.81
N ILE A 75 1.73 -0.65 -7.49
CA ILE A 75 0.75 -1.32 -8.33
C ILE A 75 -0.19 -0.26 -8.88
N ALA A 76 -0.46 -0.30 -10.19
CA ALA A 76 -1.38 0.62 -10.86
C ALA A 76 -2.54 -0.17 -11.47
N VAL A 77 -3.73 0.42 -11.49
CA VAL A 77 -4.85 -0.04 -12.32
C VAL A 77 -4.93 0.85 -13.54
N VAL A 78 -4.80 0.22 -14.70
CA VAL A 78 -4.72 0.87 -16.00
C VAL A 78 -5.99 0.56 -16.78
N GLU A 79 -6.61 1.60 -17.32
CA GLU A 79 -7.72 1.48 -18.24
C GLU A 79 -7.20 1.12 -19.64
N GLN A 80 -7.76 0.07 -20.24
CA GLN A 80 -7.49 -0.35 -21.61
C GLN A 80 -8.53 0.24 -22.58
N GLU A 81 -8.20 0.27 -23.88
CA GLU A 81 -9.05 0.89 -24.92
C GLU A 81 -10.48 0.30 -25.00
N ALA A 82 -10.67 -0.95 -24.55
CA ALA A 82 -11.97 -1.61 -24.49
C ALA A 82 -12.76 -1.33 -23.19
N GLY A 83 -12.33 -0.39 -22.35
CA GLY A 83 -12.92 -0.10 -21.04
C GLY A 83 -12.61 -1.15 -19.97
N ALA A 84 -11.77 -2.15 -20.30
CA ALA A 84 -11.31 -3.15 -19.34
C ALA A 84 -10.20 -2.57 -18.45
N GLU A 85 -10.22 -2.93 -17.18
CA GLU A 85 -9.20 -2.51 -16.21
C GLU A 85 -8.23 -3.65 -15.90
N VAL A 86 -6.94 -3.32 -15.87
CA VAL A 86 -5.86 -4.28 -15.61
C VAL A 86 -4.91 -3.76 -14.55
N ALA A 87 -4.49 -4.64 -13.64
CA ALA A 87 -3.46 -4.33 -12.66
C ALA A 87 -2.07 -4.56 -13.26
N VAL A 88 -1.17 -3.61 -13.05
CA VAL A 88 0.23 -3.68 -13.45
C VAL A 88 1.13 -3.35 -12.27
N LEU A 89 2.30 -3.99 -12.23
CA LEU A 89 3.36 -3.63 -11.30
C LEU A 89 4.34 -2.68 -12.00
N ALA A 90 4.67 -1.59 -11.33
CA ALA A 90 5.62 -0.61 -11.80
C ALA A 90 6.81 -0.47 -10.83
N PHE A 91 7.97 -0.14 -11.40
CA PHE A 91 9.21 0.07 -10.68
C PHE A 91 10.12 1.07 -11.40
N GLY A 92 11.00 1.74 -10.64
CA GLY A 92 12.08 2.55 -11.18
C GLY A 92 11.79 4.05 -11.24
N THR A 93 12.75 4.80 -11.81
CA THR A 93 12.66 6.26 -12.00
C THR A 93 13.41 6.63 -13.28
N PRO A 94 12.71 6.95 -14.39
CA PRO A 94 11.25 6.99 -14.56
C PRO A 94 10.60 5.60 -14.40
N PRO A 95 9.36 5.51 -13.90
CA PRO A 95 8.74 4.21 -13.64
C PRO A 95 8.25 3.53 -14.93
N GLY A 96 8.59 2.25 -15.08
CA GLY A 96 8.12 1.38 -16.15
C GLY A 96 7.37 0.16 -15.60
N VAL A 97 6.51 -0.43 -16.44
CA VAL A 97 5.78 -1.67 -16.11
C VAL A 97 6.72 -2.86 -16.14
N VAL A 98 6.79 -3.60 -15.05
CA VAL A 98 7.65 -4.79 -14.88
C VAL A 98 6.86 -6.10 -14.77
N LEU A 99 5.55 -6.02 -14.53
CA LEU A 99 4.64 -7.16 -14.56
C LEU A 99 3.23 -6.69 -14.95
N SER A 100 2.56 -7.45 -15.82
CA SER A 100 1.18 -7.21 -16.24
C SER A 100 0.48 -8.55 -16.51
N PRO A 101 -0.11 -9.18 -15.47
CA PRO A 101 -0.65 -10.54 -15.57
C PRO A 101 -1.86 -10.65 -16.51
N GLN A 102 -2.63 -9.56 -16.65
CA GLN A 102 -3.83 -9.52 -17.48
C GLN A 102 -3.55 -9.03 -18.92
N ALA A 103 -2.51 -8.24 -19.12
CA ALA A 103 -2.21 -7.60 -20.41
C ALA A 103 -0.70 -7.56 -20.67
N PRO A 104 -0.07 -8.67 -21.11
CA PRO A 104 1.38 -8.76 -21.29
C PRO A 104 1.97 -7.70 -22.23
N ALA A 105 1.17 -7.15 -23.16
CA ALA A 105 1.58 -6.08 -24.07
C ALA A 105 1.96 -4.76 -23.36
N LEU A 106 1.60 -4.60 -22.08
CA LEU A 106 1.98 -3.43 -21.27
C LEU A 106 3.39 -3.55 -20.69
N LEU A 107 4.02 -4.73 -20.73
CA LEU A 107 5.35 -4.94 -20.16
C LEU A 107 6.38 -4.00 -20.82
N GLY A 108 7.19 -3.34 -19.99
CA GLY A 108 8.22 -2.39 -20.43
C GLY A 108 7.69 -1.01 -20.83
N ARG A 109 6.37 -0.78 -20.86
CA ARG A 109 5.81 0.53 -21.16
C ARG A 109 6.10 1.51 -20.01
N ALA A 110 6.37 2.76 -20.37
CA ALA A 110 6.50 3.84 -19.40
C ALA A 110 5.12 4.14 -18.79
N THR A 111 5.07 4.28 -17.47
CA THR A 111 3.82 4.57 -16.75
C THR A 111 3.23 5.94 -17.10
N ALA A 112 4.07 6.87 -17.57
CA ALA A 112 3.65 8.18 -18.06
C ALA A 112 2.74 8.12 -19.31
N ASP A 113 2.82 7.03 -20.08
CA ASP A 113 2.02 6.83 -21.30
C ASP A 113 0.73 6.05 -21.05
N LEU A 114 0.44 5.70 -19.80
CA LEU A 114 -0.69 4.84 -19.42
C LEU A 114 -1.84 5.66 -18.83
N ARG A 115 -3.08 5.23 -19.11
CA ARG A 115 -4.28 5.77 -18.47
C ARG A 115 -4.46 5.11 -17.11
N ILE A 116 -3.80 5.66 -16.09
CA ILE A 116 -3.84 5.12 -14.72
C ILE A 116 -5.07 5.67 -13.99
N ARG A 117 -5.97 4.77 -13.56
CA ARG A 117 -7.17 5.10 -12.79
C ARG A 117 -6.88 5.23 -11.31
N GLU A 118 -6.13 4.28 -10.76
CA GLU A 118 -5.73 4.25 -9.36
C GLU A 118 -4.34 3.62 -9.22
N ALA A 119 -3.62 3.97 -8.16
CA ALA A 119 -2.33 3.37 -7.88
C ALA A 119 -2.04 3.30 -6.38
N HIS A 120 -1.25 2.31 -6.00
CA HIS A 120 -0.93 1.97 -4.63
C HIS A 120 0.55 1.62 -4.49
N ALA A 121 1.27 2.33 -3.62
CA ALA A 121 2.63 1.95 -3.23
C ALA A 121 2.57 0.88 -2.13
N VAL A 122 3.44 -0.13 -2.23
CA VAL A 122 3.66 -1.10 -1.15
C VAL A 122 4.85 -0.61 -0.33
N ALA A 123 4.59 -0.20 0.91
CA ALA A 123 5.57 0.48 1.74
C ALA A 123 5.73 -0.22 3.09
N SER A 124 6.95 -0.30 3.59
CA SER A 124 7.19 -0.71 4.99
C SER A 124 6.59 0.34 5.94
N LEU A 125 5.89 -0.13 6.98
CA LEU A 125 5.39 0.69 8.09
C LEU A 125 6.51 1.05 9.09
N ASP A 126 7.63 0.32 9.07
CA ASP A 126 8.85 0.68 9.79
C ASP A 126 9.91 1.14 8.76
N PRO A 127 10.19 2.45 8.64
CA PRO A 127 11.24 2.93 7.75
C PRO A 127 12.64 2.48 8.19
N VAL A 128 12.78 1.99 9.43
CA VAL A 128 13.97 1.29 9.89
C VAL A 128 13.75 -0.20 9.62
N LEU A 129 14.49 -0.79 8.68
CA LEU A 129 14.36 -2.19 8.26
C LEU A 129 14.71 -3.20 9.37
N ARG A 130 13.92 -3.29 10.44
CA ARG A 130 13.96 -4.38 11.40
C ARG A 130 12.91 -5.39 10.99
N ARG A 131 13.34 -6.62 10.69
CA ARG A 131 12.43 -7.74 10.48
C ARG A 131 11.63 -7.94 11.77
N ARG A 132 10.38 -7.48 11.80
CA ARG A 132 9.48 -7.70 12.92
C ARG A 132 8.87 -9.10 12.77
N GLN A 133 9.08 -9.95 13.77
CA GLN A 133 8.33 -11.21 13.86
C GLN A 133 6.84 -10.89 13.95
N ALA A 134 6.01 -11.66 13.25
CA ALA A 134 4.57 -11.63 13.46
C ALA A 134 4.29 -11.77 14.97
N GLY A 135 3.50 -10.84 15.52
CA GLY A 135 3.13 -10.88 16.93
C GLY A 135 2.32 -12.15 17.24
N ALA A 136 2.25 -12.52 18.51
CA ALA A 136 1.35 -13.59 18.94
C ALA A 136 -0.10 -13.22 18.62
N ASP A 137 -0.90 -14.21 18.22
CA ASP A 137 -2.35 -14.04 18.02
C ASP A 137 -2.98 -13.48 19.30
N LEU A 138 -3.60 -12.30 19.18
CA LEU A 138 -4.35 -11.67 20.27
C LEU A 138 -5.84 -11.98 20.10
N ARG A 139 -6.48 -12.40 21.19
CA ARG A 139 -7.93 -12.64 21.27
C ARG A 139 -8.57 -11.61 22.19
N GLY A 140 -9.66 -10.98 21.76
CA GLY A 140 -10.36 -9.97 22.53
C GLY A 140 -11.61 -9.43 21.83
N THR A 141 -12.31 -8.52 22.49
CA THR A 141 -13.52 -7.87 21.93
C THR A 141 -13.16 -6.51 21.35
N VAL A 142 -13.56 -6.26 20.10
CA VAL A 142 -13.48 -4.92 19.49
C VAL A 142 -14.65 -4.08 20.00
N GLU A 143 -14.37 -3.11 20.88
CA GLU A 143 -15.40 -2.22 21.45
C GLU A 143 -15.75 -1.03 20.54
N GLY A 144 -14.92 -0.74 19.54
CA GLY A 144 -15.17 0.31 18.55
C GLY A 144 -14.03 0.44 17.54
N LEU A 145 -14.36 0.87 16.32
CA LEU A 145 -13.41 1.18 15.27
C LEU A 145 -13.58 2.65 14.88
N ALA A 146 -12.50 3.44 14.94
CA ALA A 146 -12.54 4.86 14.60
C ALA A 146 -11.56 5.16 13.47
N VAL A 147 -12.00 5.94 12.49
CA VAL A 147 -11.23 6.29 11.27
C VAL A 147 -11.29 7.79 11.06
N ALA A 148 -10.15 8.39 10.70
CA ALA A 148 -10.11 9.74 10.15
C ALA A 148 -10.15 9.64 8.61
N PRO A 149 -11.00 10.41 7.92
CA PRO A 149 -11.12 10.33 6.46
C PRO A 149 -9.87 10.86 5.73
N ALA A 150 -9.04 11.66 6.40
CA ALA A 150 -7.78 12.18 5.89
C ALA A 150 -6.79 12.40 7.05
N ALA A 151 -5.52 12.61 6.72
CA ALA A 151 -4.51 13.00 7.70
C ALA A 151 -4.94 14.27 8.44
N GLU A 152 -4.81 14.26 9.77
CA GLU A 152 -5.20 15.35 10.68
C GLU A 152 -6.71 15.67 10.77
N ALA A 153 -7.56 14.95 10.03
CA ALA A 153 -9.00 15.12 10.10
C ALA A 153 -9.57 14.56 11.42
N PRO A 154 -10.76 15.04 11.86
CA PRO A 154 -11.42 14.52 13.04
C PRO A 154 -11.69 13.01 12.92
N MET A 155 -11.35 12.25 13.97
CA MET A 155 -11.65 10.82 14.07
C MET A 155 -13.16 10.58 14.17
N GLN A 156 -13.68 9.70 13.33
CA GLN A 156 -15.08 9.32 13.28
C GLN A 156 -15.23 7.87 13.73
N LEU A 157 -16.13 7.60 14.66
CA LEU A 157 -16.44 6.23 15.07
C LEU A 157 -17.30 5.58 13.98
N LEU A 158 -16.85 4.44 13.45
CA LEU A 158 -17.61 3.63 12.51
C LEU A 158 -18.56 2.72 13.27
N GLU A 159 -19.83 2.80 12.92
CA GLU A 159 -20.84 1.83 13.30
C GLU A 159 -20.69 0.62 12.35
N VAL A 160 -19.95 -0.40 12.77
CA VAL A 160 -19.74 -1.63 11.99
C VAL A 160 -20.73 -2.68 12.45
N ASP A 161 -21.72 -3.04 11.63
CA ASP A 161 -22.53 -4.24 11.82
C ASP A 161 -21.77 -5.41 11.17
N LEU A 162 -20.97 -6.13 11.95
CA LEU A 162 -20.31 -7.35 11.48
C LEU A 162 -21.38 -8.45 11.36
N GLY A 163 -21.94 -8.60 10.15
CA GLY A 163 -22.77 -9.75 9.80
C GLY A 163 -21.99 -11.04 10.03
N CYS A 164 -22.50 -11.89 10.92
CA CYS A 164 -21.89 -13.16 11.28
C CYS A 164 -21.86 -14.07 10.05
N GLY A 165 -20.68 -14.27 9.45
CA GLY A 165 -20.45 -15.27 8.43
C GLY A 165 -20.44 -16.68 9.03
N ALA A 166 -21.61 -17.20 9.38
CA ALA A 166 -21.80 -18.62 9.65
C ALA A 166 -22.01 -19.34 8.30
N GLY A 167 -21.09 -20.22 7.95
CA GLY A 167 -21.25 -21.13 6.82
C GLY A 167 -22.49 -21.99 7.00
N ALA A 168 -23.32 -22.08 5.96
CA ALA A 168 -24.39 -23.06 5.87
C ALA A 168 -23.91 -24.25 5.03
N LEU A 169 -23.55 -25.35 5.72
CA LEU A 169 -23.95 -26.75 5.49
C LEU A 169 -23.10 -27.66 6.42
N LEU A 170 -23.74 -28.18 7.48
CA LEU A 170 -23.23 -29.00 8.61
C LEU A 170 -22.99 -30.49 8.24
N PRO A 171 -22.46 -31.38 9.15
CA PRO A 171 -21.88 -31.16 10.49
C PRO A 171 -20.54 -31.88 10.78
N ALA A 172 -19.73 -31.37 11.73
CA ALA A 172 -19.15 -32.13 12.87
C ALA A 172 -18.04 -31.35 13.61
N LEU A 173 -18.13 -31.37 14.94
CA LEU A 173 -17.14 -30.95 15.95
C LEU A 173 -16.97 -29.42 16.18
N LEU A 174 -17.75 -28.94 17.16
CA LEU A 174 -17.43 -27.89 18.15
C LEU A 174 -16.59 -26.70 17.64
N ALA A 175 -17.25 -25.74 17.02
CA ALA A 175 -16.77 -24.36 16.98
C ALA A 175 -17.95 -23.42 17.22
N GLU A 176 -18.02 -22.86 18.42
CA GLU A 176 -18.97 -21.78 18.73
C GLU A 176 -18.64 -20.53 17.88
N PRO A 177 -19.65 -19.79 17.39
CA PRO A 177 -19.40 -18.57 16.62
C PRO A 177 -18.80 -17.48 17.53
N ALA A 178 -17.54 -17.13 17.26
CA ALA A 178 -16.68 -16.36 18.16
C ALA A 178 -16.78 -14.83 18.01
N PHE A 179 -17.92 -14.27 17.60
CA PHE A 179 -18.12 -12.81 17.64
C PHE A 179 -19.54 -12.47 18.05
N THR A 180 -19.70 -11.92 19.26
CA THR A 180 -20.95 -11.34 19.74
C THR A 180 -20.75 -9.84 19.93
N VAL A 181 -21.46 -9.02 19.15
CA VAL A 181 -21.46 -7.56 19.29
C VAL A 181 -22.50 -7.17 20.35
N ARG A 182 -22.06 -6.68 21.52
CA ARG A 182 -22.98 -6.11 22.53
C ARG A 182 -23.25 -4.62 22.27
N ARG A 183 -24.44 -4.33 21.73
CA ARG A 183 -24.98 -2.99 21.36
C ARG A 183 -25.20 -1.97 22.49
N ARG A 184 -24.69 -2.15 23.72
CA ARG A 184 -25.08 -1.28 24.86
C ARG A 184 -23.93 -0.94 25.79
N GLN A 185 -23.06 0.02 25.45
CA GLN A 185 -22.45 0.89 26.50
C GLN A 185 -21.67 2.13 26.02
N LEU A 186 -21.27 2.25 24.75
CA LEU A 186 -20.28 3.28 24.37
C LEU A 186 -20.82 4.73 24.31
N ARG A 187 -22.14 4.93 24.11
CA ARG A 187 -22.73 6.29 24.05
C ARG A 187 -22.64 7.09 25.37
N ARG A 188 -22.37 6.45 26.52
CA ARG A 188 -22.27 7.15 27.82
C ARG A 188 -20.85 7.61 28.18
N GLN A 189 -19.79 6.99 27.66
CA GLN A 189 -18.42 7.39 28.03
C GLN A 189 -17.91 8.61 27.26
N LEU A 190 -18.31 8.79 26.00
CA LEU A 190 -17.83 9.90 25.16
C LEU A 190 -18.44 11.28 25.52
N ARG A 191 -19.47 11.34 26.37
CA ARG A 191 -20.05 12.62 26.85
C ARG A 191 -19.40 13.18 28.12
N ARG A 192 -18.52 12.44 28.80
CA ARG A 192 -18.02 12.83 30.14
C ARG A 192 -16.58 13.33 30.20
N ARG A 193 -15.83 13.34 29.09
CA ARG A 193 -14.50 13.95 29.05
C ARG A 193 -14.32 14.73 27.76
N PRO A 194 -14.42 16.08 27.78
CA PRO A 194 -13.87 16.85 26.69
C PRO A 194 -12.36 16.58 26.68
N TRP A 195 -11.88 15.93 25.63
CA TRP A 195 -10.46 15.87 25.33
C TRP A 195 -10.04 17.28 24.91
N VAL A 196 -9.74 18.11 25.90
CA VAL A 196 -9.05 19.37 25.68
C VAL A 196 -7.63 19.01 25.29
N LEU A 197 -7.39 18.89 23.99
CA LEU A 197 -6.05 19.00 23.43
C LEU A 197 -5.54 20.39 23.83
N ARG A 198 -4.73 20.47 24.89
CA ARG A 198 -3.93 21.66 25.16
C ARG A 198 -3.07 21.89 23.91
N PRO A 199 -3.16 23.04 23.23
CA PRO A 199 -2.25 23.35 22.15
C PRO A 199 -0.83 23.36 22.72
N ARG A 200 0.04 22.47 22.23
CA ARG A 200 1.48 22.63 22.40
C ARG A 200 1.86 23.94 21.72
N SER A 201 2.38 24.88 22.52
CA SER A 201 2.85 26.19 22.05
C SER A 201 3.77 26.08 20.82
N PRO A 202 3.61 26.96 19.82
CA PRO A 202 4.50 27.03 18.68
C PRO A 202 5.69 27.94 19.03
N ALA A 203 6.77 27.37 19.58
CA ALA A 203 8.01 28.12 19.77
C ALA A 203 9.26 27.23 19.73
N ALA A 204 9.37 26.34 18.73
CA ALA A 204 10.66 25.81 18.31
C ALA A 204 11.15 26.65 17.12
N ARG A 205 11.82 27.75 17.45
CA ARG A 205 12.57 28.60 16.51
C ARG A 205 13.57 27.74 15.75
N TRP A 206 13.25 27.35 14.52
CA TRP A 206 14.22 26.81 13.58
C TRP A 206 15.25 27.91 13.28
N ARG A 207 16.38 27.88 13.99
CA ARG A 207 17.55 28.69 13.63
C ARG A 207 18.04 28.19 12.28
N ARG A 208 17.86 29.01 11.24
CA ARG A 208 18.53 28.85 9.94
C ARG A 208 20.04 28.71 10.19
N PRO A 209 20.72 27.68 9.66
CA PRO A 209 22.17 27.67 9.60
C PRO A 209 22.62 28.84 8.71
N ALA A 210 23.58 29.63 9.20
CA ALA A 210 24.17 30.73 8.44
C ALA A 210 24.81 30.24 7.13
N PRO A 211 24.78 31.03 6.04
CA PRO A 211 25.42 30.65 4.79
C PRO A 211 26.93 30.55 4.99
N ARG A 212 27.48 29.33 4.83
CA ARG A 212 28.92 29.10 4.77
C ARG A 212 29.48 29.84 3.56
N ARG A 213 30.35 30.82 3.83
CA ARG A 213 31.11 31.57 2.83
C ARG A 213 31.85 30.61 1.90
N ARG A 214 31.59 30.71 0.61
CA ARG A 214 32.37 30.08 -0.47
C ARG A 214 33.83 30.56 -0.37
N ARG A 215 34.77 29.64 -0.16
CA ARG A 215 36.19 29.90 -0.43
C ARG A 215 36.45 29.74 -1.94
N PRO A 216 37.30 30.59 -2.54
CA PRO A 216 37.60 30.55 -3.96
C PRO A 216 38.50 29.37 -4.36
N ARG A 217 38.31 28.97 -5.61
CA ARG A 217 38.95 27.89 -6.37
C ARG A 217 40.48 27.88 -6.27
N ARG A 218 41.07 26.68 -6.12
CA ARG A 218 42.39 26.39 -6.72
C ARG A 218 42.17 25.49 -7.93
N ALA A 219 42.62 25.99 -9.07
CA ALA A 219 42.64 25.29 -10.35
C ALA A 219 43.62 24.11 -10.27
N ALA A 220 43.13 22.90 -10.55
CA ALA A 220 43.99 21.78 -10.88
C ALA A 220 44.42 21.94 -12.34
N ARG A 221 45.71 22.21 -12.53
CA ARG A 221 46.41 22.16 -13.82
C ARG A 221 46.24 20.76 -14.41
N TRP A 222 45.65 20.71 -15.60
CA TRP A 222 45.78 19.60 -16.53
C TRP A 222 47.15 19.70 -17.23
N PRO A 223 47.95 18.63 -17.30
CA PRO A 223 48.94 18.48 -18.35
C PRO A 223 48.27 17.84 -19.58
N GLY A 224 48.26 18.57 -20.70
CA GLY A 224 48.21 17.95 -22.03
C GLY A 224 49.39 16.98 -22.18
N GLY A 225 49.30 15.89 -22.93
CA GLY A 225 48.74 15.77 -24.27
C GLY A 225 49.91 15.40 -25.19
N SER A 226 49.90 14.18 -25.72
CA SER A 226 50.66 13.84 -26.92
C SER A 226 50.07 12.60 -27.57
N ALA A 227 49.29 12.84 -28.62
CA ALA A 227 48.97 11.87 -29.65
C ALA A 227 50.26 11.52 -30.42
N ARG A 228 50.40 10.25 -30.81
CA ARG A 228 51.21 9.85 -31.97
C ARG A 228 50.37 8.89 -32.80
N CYS A 229 50.04 9.34 -34.01
CA CYS A 229 49.72 8.52 -35.17
C CYS A 229 51.00 8.31 -35.98
N GLY A 230 51.07 7.19 -36.70
CA GLY A 230 52.08 6.86 -37.70
C GLY A 230 52.55 5.42 -37.50
N ALA A 231 52.61 4.56 -38.51
CA ALA A 231 52.20 4.57 -39.91
C ALA A 231 52.10 3.09 -40.33
#